data_AF-A0A1G5XEM6-F1
#
_entry.id   AF-A0A1G5XEM6-F1
#
_cell.length_a   1.000
_cell.length_b   1.000
_cell.length_c   1.000
_cell.angle_alpha   90.00
_cell.angle_beta   90.00
_cell.angle_gamma   90.00
#
_symmetry.space_group_name_H-M   'P 1'
#
loop_
_entity.id
_entity.type
_entity.pdbx_description
1 polymer ?
#
loop_
_entity_poly.entity_id
_entity_poly.type
_entity_poly.pdbx_seq_one_letter_code
_entity_poly.pdbx_strand_id
1 'polypeptide(L)'
;MKLSLSSDFKQFCKKIKLDDSAMRTTAGEIAKKLNKVYYDIIGEESDHMYIVGSVGRKTAIKGSSDLDLLFVLPQEIYDKYNGYESGGKSQLLQEVKKVLKERYPKTDISGDGQVVVIDFDAYTVELVPAFINDESSFIYPDTHDGGSWKITKPILEQEACNDFDDSSNGAFRDFTGILRAWKNNVGFSFSGLLIDTLVAEFFEDNDSFENATYYDYREMLLNLFSFLKEEDSNQSYWFALGSNQHVSDKGKGKFVEKAKQAYDKLVEANDNNINEVLRGILGYDFPKFEKDQQIYNYKKFRNTEEFIMDKFPVDIIYNLDIDCEVKQDGWRPNLLSKIIKTDGFLKIDKNLEFMIMSTDCPQPYDIYWKVRNVGREAEIRDDIRGQIVKGQTSHREHSLFKGPHYTECYLVKSGVCVAKARIAVPIKNQSTVT
;
A
#
# COMPACT_ATOMS: atom_id res chain seq x y z
N MET A 1 24.72 -1.59 19.26
CA MET A 1 23.58 -2.23 18.58
C MET A 1 22.27 -1.52 18.87
N LYS A 2 21.86 -1.26 20.12
CA LYS A 2 20.64 -0.45 20.39
C LYS A 2 20.65 0.96 19.75
N LEU A 3 21.79 1.66 19.80
CA LEU A 3 21.98 3.00 19.18
C LEU A 3 21.91 2.99 17.64
N SER A 4 22.32 1.89 16.99
CA SER A 4 22.25 1.79 15.53
C SER A 4 20.81 1.52 15.09
N LEU A 5 20.08 0.66 15.79
CA LEU A 5 18.71 0.30 15.41
C LEU A 5 17.73 1.47 15.57
N SER A 6 17.86 2.28 16.64
CA SER A 6 17.01 3.47 16.79
C SER A 6 17.29 4.51 15.69
N SER A 7 18.56 4.69 15.31
CA SER A 7 18.92 5.50 14.15
C SER A 7 18.35 4.94 12.84
N ASP A 8 18.33 3.61 12.69
CA ASP A 8 17.80 2.95 11.50
C ASP A 8 16.29 3.16 11.36
N PHE A 9 15.52 3.05 12.46
CA PHE A 9 14.09 3.38 12.47
C PHE A 9 13.85 4.84 12.12
N LYS A 10 14.60 5.77 12.74
CA LYS A 10 14.49 7.20 12.42
C LYS A 10 14.78 7.49 10.94
N GLN A 11 15.82 6.86 10.38
CA GLN A 11 16.15 7.00 8.97
C GLN A 11 15.04 6.41 8.09
N PHE A 12 14.49 5.26 8.46
CA PHE A 12 13.41 4.60 7.76
C PHE A 12 12.14 5.46 7.73
N CYS A 13 11.64 5.92 8.88
CA CYS A 13 10.45 6.78 8.97
C CYS A 13 10.61 8.07 8.14
N LYS A 14 11.80 8.70 8.21
CA LYS A 14 12.12 9.86 7.35
C LYS A 14 12.09 9.51 5.86
N LYS A 15 12.57 8.33 5.47
CA LYS A 15 12.69 7.91 4.07
C LYS A 15 11.35 7.57 3.44
N ILE A 16 10.42 7.01 4.21
CA ILE A 16 9.08 6.65 3.73
C ILE A 16 8.08 7.81 3.80
N LYS A 17 8.45 8.96 4.39
CA LYS A 17 7.57 10.13 4.47
C LYS A 17 7.24 10.65 3.07
N LEU A 18 5.97 10.97 2.84
CA LEU A 18 5.51 11.62 1.60
C LEU A 18 6.02 13.08 1.55
N ASP A 19 6.50 13.49 0.37
CA ASP A 19 6.62 14.91 0.01
C ASP A 19 5.36 15.31 -0.76
N ASP A 20 4.47 16.04 -0.09
CA ASP A 20 3.16 16.43 -0.61
C ASP A 20 3.15 17.84 -1.23
N SER A 21 4.32 18.46 -1.42
CA SER A 21 4.43 19.84 -1.90
C SER A 21 3.72 20.05 -3.25
N ALA A 22 3.94 19.15 -4.22
CA ALA A 22 3.29 19.20 -5.52
C ALA A 22 1.77 18.98 -5.44
N MET A 23 1.33 18.08 -4.56
CA MET A 23 -0.08 17.80 -4.31
C MET A 23 -0.78 19.04 -3.74
N ARG A 24 -0.16 19.74 -2.79
CA ARG A 24 -0.68 21.01 -2.23
C ARG A 24 -0.80 22.10 -3.29
N THR A 25 0.20 22.25 -4.16
CA THR A 25 0.12 23.19 -5.30
C THR A 25 -1.04 22.83 -6.22
N THR A 26 -1.25 21.53 -6.48
CA THR A 26 -2.35 21.07 -7.33
C THR A 26 -3.72 21.36 -6.70
N ALA A 27 -3.87 21.07 -5.40
CA ALA A 27 -5.08 21.42 -4.64
C ALA A 27 -5.38 22.91 -4.74
N GLY A 28 -4.36 23.77 -4.60
CA GLY A 28 -4.50 25.22 -4.73
C GLY A 28 -4.94 25.70 -6.11
N GLU A 29 -4.40 25.10 -7.18
CA GLU A 29 -4.80 25.43 -8.55
C GLU A 29 -6.23 24.98 -8.88
N ILE A 30 -6.65 23.84 -8.33
CA ILE A 30 -8.04 23.36 -8.44
C ILE A 30 -8.97 24.30 -7.66
N ALA A 31 -8.62 24.64 -6.41
CA ALA A 31 -9.38 25.57 -5.57
C ALA A 31 -9.57 26.92 -6.27
N LYS A 32 -8.51 27.53 -6.82
CA LYS A 32 -8.59 28.77 -7.61
C LYS A 32 -9.62 28.69 -8.73
N LYS A 33 -9.65 27.59 -9.46
CA LYS A 33 -10.57 27.40 -10.59
C LYS A 33 -12.00 27.29 -10.10
N LEU A 34 -12.25 26.51 -9.05
CA LEU A 34 -13.59 26.28 -8.52
C LEU A 34 -14.14 27.50 -7.78
N ASN A 35 -13.33 28.14 -6.92
CA ASN A 35 -13.69 29.38 -6.23
C ASN A 35 -14.07 30.50 -7.19
N LYS A 36 -13.33 30.66 -8.29
CA LYS A 36 -13.68 31.63 -9.33
C LYS A 36 -15.05 31.34 -9.96
N VAL A 37 -15.40 30.08 -10.17
CA VAL A 37 -16.63 29.70 -10.88
C VAL A 37 -17.85 29.70 -9.97
N TYR A 38 -17.70 29.19 -8.75
CA TYR A 38 -18.82 28.98 -7.84
C TYR A 38 -19.04 30.12 -6.84
N TYR A 39 -18.00 30.91 -6.56
CA TYR A 39 -18.05 31.99 -5.57
C TYR A 39 -17.64 33.37 -6.14
N ASP A 40 -17.22 33.44 -7.40
CA ASP A 40 -16.65 34.65 -8.04
C ASP A 40 -15.42 35.22 -7.30
N ILE A 41 -14.68 34.36 -6.60
CA ILE A 41 -13.45 34.73 -5.87
C ILE A 41 -12.23 34.42 -6.74
N ILE A 42 -11.47 35.46 -7.09
CA ILE A 42 -10.32 35.33 -8.00
C ILE A 42 -9.03 35.10 -7.21
N GLY A 43 -8.33 34.02 -7.54
CA GLY A 43 -6.97 33.75 -7.05
C GLY A 43 -6.90 33.06 -5.69
N GLU A 44 -8.04 32.74 -5.07
CA GLU A 44 -8.11 32.05 -3.79
C GLU A 44 -7.76 30.56 -3.90
N GLU A 45 -6.76 30.11 -3.16
CA GLU A 45 -6.15 28.77 -3.29
C GLU A 45 -6.59 27.78 -2.20
N SER A 46 -7.31 28.23 -1.18
CA SER A 46 -7.58 27.42 0.01
C SER A 46 -9.05 27.43 0.44
N ASP A 47 -9.77 28.53 0.26
CA ASP A 47 -11.16 28.58 0.69
C ASP A 47 -11.99 27.48 0.02
N HIS A 48 -12.89 26.91 0.81
CA HIS A 48 -13.79 25.82 0.42
C HIS A 48 -13.12 24.51 -0.02
N MET A 49 -11.78 24.42 -0.01
CA MET A 49 -11.02 23.24 -0.41
C MET A 49 -10.38 22.57 0.81
N TYR A 50 -10.62 21.28 0.96
CA TYR A 50 -10.01 20.44 1.99
C TYR A 50 -9.19 19.33 1.36
N ILE A 51 -7.92 19.21 1.77
CA ILE A 51 -7.16 17.98 1.50
C ILE A 51 -7.62 16.95 2.53
N VAL A 52 -8.17 15.84 2.07
CA VAL A 52 -8.74 14.78 2.91
C VAL A 52 -7.99 13.46 2.68
N GLY A 53 -8.54 12.35 3.13
CA GLY A 53 -7.93 11.04 2.96
C GLY A 53 -6.58 10.92 3.66
N SER A 54 -5.69 10.08 3.12
CA SER A 54 -4.41 9.79 3.78
C SER A 54 -3.45 10.98 3.82
N VAL A 55 -3.51 11.88 2.82
CA VAL A 55 -2.71 13.11 2.78
C VAL A 55 -3.25 14.11 3.81
N GLY A 56 -4.57 14.32 3.86
CA GLY A 56 -5.22 15.19 4.85
C GLY A 56 -5.00 14.71 6.28
N ARG A 57 -5.13 13.40 6.49
CA ARG A 57 -4.77 12.74 7.75
C ARG A 57 -3.28 12.73 8.01
N LYS A 58 -2.38 13.14 7.09
CA LYS A 58 -0.90 13.08 7.19
C LYS A 58 -0.35 11.69 7.55
N THR A 59 -0.99 10.63 7.07
CA THR A 59 -0.57 9.21 7.24
C THR A 59 -0.10 8.58 5.93
N ALA A 60 -0.21 9.30 4.80
CA ALA A 60 0.31 8.87 3.51
C ALA A 60 1.84 8.69 3.54
N ILE A 61 2.33 7.71 2.76
CA ILE A 61 3.76 7.44 2.62
C ILE A 61 4.22 7.71 1.19
N LYS A 62 5.53 7.82 0.98
CA LYS A 62 6.15 7.93 -0.33
C LYS A 62 5.62 6.82 -1.25
N GLY A 63 5.22 7.22 -2.45
CA GLY A 63 4.67 6.31 -3.45
C GLY A 63 3.14 6.22 -3.41
N SER A 64 2.47 6.81 -2.42
CA SER A 64 1.04 7.11 -2.50
C SER A 64 0.77 7.96 -3.73
N SER A 65 -0.18 7.49 -4.55
CA SER A 65 -0.53 8.07 -5.85
C SER A 65 -1.86 8.80 -5.86
N ASP A 66 -2.53 8.90 -4.71
CA ASP A 66 -3.91 9.39 -4.63
C ASP A 66 -3.95 10.65 -3.76
N LEU A 67 -4.49 11.73 -4.30
CA LEU A 67 -4.78 12.98 -3.59
C LEU A 67 -6.29 13.15 -3.47
N ASP A 68 -6.81 12.88 -2.29
CA ASP A 68 -8.23 13.06 -1.99
C ASP A 68 -8.51 14.52 -1.63
N LEU A 69 -9.39 15.17 -2.40
CA LEU A 69 -9.83 16.53 -2.20
C LEU A 69 -11.33 16.57 -1.95
N LEU A 70 -11.77 17.47 -1.08
CA LEU A 70 -13.18 17.79 -0.87
C LEU A 70 -13.37 19.28 -1.11
N PHE A 71 -14.25 19.63 -2.05
CA PHE A 71 -14.59 21.03 -2.33
C PHE A 71 -16.03 21.31 -1.94
N VAL A 72 -16.23 22.25 -1.02
CA VAL A 72 -17.54 22.69 -0.56
C VAL A 72 -18.14 23.63 -1.60
N LEU A 73 -19.28 23.25 -2.15
CA LEU A 73 -20.05 24.02 -3.11
C LEU A 73 -21.12 24.86 -2.40
N PRO A 74 -21.58 25.96 -3.03
CA PRO A 74 -22.68 26.76 -2.51
C PRO A 74 -23.99 25.97 -2.37
N GLN A 75 -24.83 26.36 -1.41
CA GLN A 75 -26.10 25.70 -1.11
C GLN A 75 -27.06 25.70 -2.32
N GLU A 76 -27.06 26.75 -3.12
CA GLU A 76 -27.88 26.85 -4.33
C GLU A 76 -27.52 25.79 -5.39
N ILE A 77 -26.27 25.30 -5.40
CA ILE A 77 -25.85 24.20 -6.27
C ILE A 77 -26.43 22.88 -5.75
N TYR A 78 -26.47 22.68 -4.43
CA TYR A 78 -27.17 21.53 -3.84
C TYR A 78 -28.65 21.54 -4.22
N ASP A 79 -29.34 22.67 -3.98
CA ASP A 79 -30.77 22.79 -4.24
C ASP A 79 -31.11 22.51 -5.71
N LYS A 80 -30.28 23.01 -6.63
CA LYS A 80 -30.38 22.75 -8.07
C LYS A 80 -30.32 21.24 -8.38
N TYR A 81 -29.30 20.53 -7.89
CA TYR A 81 -29.07 19.14 -8.25
C TYR A 81 -29.91 18.14 -7.44
N ASN A 82 -30.29 18.51 -6.23
CA ASN A 82 -31.22 17.74 -5.41
C ASN A 82 -32.65 17.78 -5.96
N GLY A 83 -33.03 18.86 -6.65
CA GLY A 83 -34.36 19.01 -7.29
C GLY A 83 -34.60 18.14 -8.53
N TYR A 84 -33.60 17.38 -9.01
CA TYR A 84 -33.76 16.48 -10.16
C TYR A 84 -34.52 15.21 -9.73
N GLU A 85 -35.52 14.81 -10.52
CA GLU A 85 -36.25 13.54 -10.28
C GLU A 85 -35.33 12.31 -10.36
N SER A 86 -34.31 12.36 -11.22
CA SER A 86 -33.28 11.33 -11.33
C SER A 86 -31.98 11.90 -11.90
N GLY A 87 -30.85 11.24 -11.61
CA GLY A 87 -29.55 11.57 -12.19
C GLY A 87 -28.80 12.76 -11.61
N GLY A 88 -29.42 13.61 -10.78
CA GLY A 88 -28.84 14.90 -10.34
C GLY A 88 -27.39 14.83 -9.83
N LYS A 89 -27.04 13.76 -9.10
CA LYS A 89 -25.69 13.50 -8.60
C LYS A 89 -24.68 13.28 -9.74
N SER A 90 -25.06 12.52 -10.77
CA SER A 90 -24.24 12.33 -11.97
C SER A 90 -24.10 13.63 -12.76
N GLN A 91 -25.16 14.44 -12.86
CA GLN A 91 -25.07 15.73 -13.53
C GLN A 91 -24.17 16.72 -12.77
N LEU A 92 -24.18 16.72 -11.44
CA LEU A 92 -23.22 17.49 -10.63
C LEU A 92 -21.77 17.11 -10.97
N LEU A 93 -21.45 15.82 -10.98
CA LEU A 93 -20.10 15.36 -11.34
C LEU A 93 -19.71 15.81 -12.77
N GLN A 94 -20.64 15.76 -13.73
CA GLN A 94 -20.37 16.24 -15.09
C GLN A 94 -20.17 17.76 -15.17
N GLU A 95 -20.89 18.55 -14.37
CA GLU A 95 -20.69 20.00 -14.30
C GLU A 95 -19.30 20.35 -13.78
N VAL A 96 -18.92 19.77 -12.64
CA VAL A 96 -17.59 20.00 -12.04
C VAL A 96 -16.47 19.53 -12.97
N LYS A 97 -16.63 18.35 -13.59
CA LYS A 97 -15.70 17.87 -14.63
C LYS A 97 -15.56 18.86 -15.79
N LYS A 98 -16.66 19.43 -16.28
CA LYS A 98 -16.64 20.42 -17.36
C LYS A 98 -15.87 21.67 -16.94
N VAL A 99 -16.10 22.17 -15.73
CA VAL A 99 -15.38 23.31 -15.16
C VAL A 99 -13.88 23.04 -15.09
N LEU A 100 -13.48 21.86 -14.62
CA LEU A 100 -12.06 21.49 -14.52
C LEU A 100 -11.40 21.29 -15.90
N LYS A 101 -12.13 20.79 -16.89
CA LYS A 101 -11.64 20.67 -18.28
C LYS A 101 -11.29 22.01 -18.92
N GLU A 102 -11.88 23.12 -18.48
CA GLU A 102 -11.47 24.46 -18.94
C GLU A 102 -10.05 24.82 -18.46
N ARG A 103 -9.65 24.33 -17.28
CA ARG A 103 -8.30 24.54 -16.73
C ARG A 103 -7.30 23.51 -17.26
N TYR A 104 -7.74 22.25 -17.37
CA TYR A 104 -6.92 21.10 -17.74
C TYR A 104 -7.45 20.41 -19.00
N PRO A 105 -7.43 21.08 -20.17
CA PRO A 105 -8.08 20.56 -21.39
C PRO A 105 -7.45 19.28 -21.94
N LYS A 106 -6.17 19.02 -21.61
CA LYS A 106 -5.39 17.86 -22.10
C LYS A 106 -5.27 16.72 -21.09
N THR A 107 -5.67 16.93 -19.85
CA THR A 107 -5.61 15.94 -18.76
C THR A 107 -6.82 15.03 -18.85
N ASP A 108 -6.70 13.73 -18.59
CA ASP A 108 -7.89 12.89 -18.51
C ASP A 108 -8.70 13.23 -17.25
N ILE A 109 -10.00 13.40 -17.41
CA ILE A 109 -10.91 13.74 -16.30
C ILE A 109 -12.19 12.95 -16.49
N SER A 110 -12.58 12.20 -15.47
CA SER A 110 -13.78 11.38 -15.46
C SER A 110 -14.60 11.64 -14.19
N GLY A 111 -15.89 11.29 -14.22
CA GLY A 111 -16.69 11.19 -13.01
C GLY A 111 -16.84 9.72 -12.70
N ASP A 112 -16.52 9.31 -11.49
CA ASP A 112 -16.54 7.91 -11.06
C ASP A 112 -17.19 7.78 -9.69
N GLY A 113 -18.35 7.12 -9.63
CA GLY A 113 -19.08 6.85 -8.40
C GLY A 113 -19.46 8.11 -7.62
N GLN A 114 -18.53 8.60 -6.81
CA GLN A 114 -18.67 9.67 -5.84
C GLN A 114 -17.77 10.88 -6.12
N VAL A 115 -16.82 10.75 -7.06
CA VAL A 115 -15.73 11.73 -7.27
C VAL A 115 -15.59 12.16 -8.73
N VAL A 116 -14.93 13.29 -8.93
CA VAL A 116 -14.32 13.67 -10.21
C VAL A 116 -12.84 13.30 -10.14
N VAL A 117 -12.45 12.33 -10.96
CA VAL A 117 -11.08 11.82 -11.04
C VAL A 117 -10.29 12.63 -12.07
N ILE A 118 -9.10 13.11 -11.70
CA ILE A 118 -8.19 13.88 -12.56
C ILE A 118 -6.84 13.16 -12.60
N ASP A 119 -6.48 12.60 -13.75
CA ASP A 119 -5.27 11.79 -13.89
C ASP A 119 -4.07 12.65 -14.34
N PHE A 120 -3.21 13.01 -13.38
CA PHE A 120 -1.90 13.61 -13.69
C PHE A 120 -0.83 12.53 -13.84
N ASP A 121 0.28 12.85 -14.51
CA ASP A 121 1.36 11.89 -14.76
C ASP A 121 1.99 11.32 -13.47
N ALA A 122 1.96 12.08 -12.37
CA ALA A 122 2.62 11.71 -11.11
C ALA A 122 1.68 11.08 -10.07
N TYR A 123 0.40 11.44 -10.08
CA TYR A 123 -0.63 10.99 -9.13
C TYR A 123 -2.02 11.34 -9.67
N THR A 124 -3.03 10.65 -9.18
CA THR A 124 -4.43 10.90 -9.47
C THR A 124 -5.03 11.78 -8.36
N VAL A 125 -5.89 12.72 -8.73
CA VAL A 125 -6.69 13.51 -7.79
C VAL A 125 -8.13 13.00 -7.81
N GLU A 126 -8.65 12.65 -6.64
CA GLU A 126 -10.05 12.34 -6.43
C GLU A 126 -10.73 13.54 -5.77
N LEU A 127 -11.45 14.34 -6.56
CA LEU A 127 -12.18 15.50 -6.06
C LEU A 127 -13.63 15.11 -5.74
N VAL A 128 -14.01 15.20 -4.47
CA VAL A 128 -15.39 15.09 -3.97
C VAL A 128 -16.04 16.47 -3.98
N PRO A 129 -17.03 16.75 -4.85
CA PRO A 129 -17.89 17.91 -4.69
C PRO A 129 -18.82 17.67 -3.50
N ALA A 130 -18.86 18.60 -2.56
CA ALA A 130 -19.54 18.41 -1.28
C ALA A 130 -20.33 19.63 -0.86
N PHE A 131 -21.16 19.47 0.15
CA PHE A 131 -21.97 20.52 0.76
C PHE A 131 -21.89 20.40 2.28
N ILE A 132 -22.05 21.51 2.99
CA ILE A 132 -22.07 21.49 4.45
C ILE A 132 -23.32 20.73 4.91
N ASN A 133 -23.15 19.72 5.77
CA ASN A 133 -24.25 19.07 6.48
C ASN A 133 -24.41 19.69 7.88
N ASP A 134 -23.30 19.76 8.62
CA ASP A 134 -23.17 20.40 9.93
C ASP A 134 -21.71 20.87 10.13
N GLU A 135 -21.35 21.29 11.34
CA GLU A 135 -20.01 21.83 11.67
C GLU A 135 -18.86 20.86 11.35
N SER A 136 -19.11 19.54 11.28
CA SER A 136 -18.08 18.51 11.21
C SER A 136 -18.27 17.50 10.07
N SER A 137 -19.31 17.66 9.26
CA SER A 137 -19.68 16.69 8.25
C SER A 137 -20.19 17.31 6.95
N PHE A 138 -20.06 16.55 5.88
CA PHE A 138 -20.38 16.98 4.52
C PHE A 138 -21.31 16.00 3.83
N ILE A 139 -22.21 16.55 3.03
CA ILE A 139 -23.04 15.81 2.07
C ILE A 139 -22.27 15.69 0.76
N TYR A 140 -22.23 14.51 0.14
CA TYR A 140 -21.56 14.30 -1.15
C TYR A 140 -22.39 13.38 -2.06
N PRO A 141 -22.22 13.48 -3.39
CA PRO A 141 -22.97 12.67 -4.34
C PRO A 141 -22.46 11.23 -4.37
N ASP A 142 -23.37 10.28 -4.52
CA ASP A 142 -23.08 8.91 -4.92
C ASP A 142 -23.95 8.58 -6.13
N THR A 143 -23.35 8.09 -7.22
CA THR A 143 -24.05 7.78 -8.47
C THR A 143 -24.46 6.31 -8.60
N HIS A 144 -24.04 5.44 -7.67
CA HIS A 144 -24.42 4.03 -7.66
C HIS A 144 -25.91 3.82 -7.35
N ASP A 145 -26.49 2.74 -7.88
CA ASP A 145 -27.86 2.28 -7.58
C ASP A 145 -28.96 3.34 -7.77
N GLY A 146 -28.86 4.14 -8.84
CA GLY A 146 -29.79 5.25 -9.13
C GLY A 146 -29.46 6.56 -8.40
N GLY A 147 -28.44 6.51 -7.57
CA GLY A 147 -27.77 7.63 -6.94
C GLY A 147 -28.42 8.11 -5.64
N SER A 148 -27.58 8.46 -4.67
CA SER A 148 -28.00 9.02 -3.37
C SER A 148 -27.07 10.14 -2.92
N TRP A 149 -27.50 10.90 -1.90
CA TRP A 149 -26.61 11.79 -1.16
C TRP A 149 -26.11 11.05 0.08
N LYS A 150 -24.81 11.09 0.33
CA LYS A 150 -24.14 10.40 1.45
C LYS A 150 -23.50 11.43 2.38
N ILE A 151 -23.15 11.00 3.59
CA ILE A 151 -22.48 11.84 4.60
C ILE A 151 -21.06 11.33 4.84
N THR A 152 -20.11 12.25 4.97
CA THR A 152 -18.71 11.96 5.34
C THR A 152 -18.21 12.93 6.42
N LYS A 153 -17.29 12.47 7.27
CA LYS A 153 -16.73 13.22 8.41
C LYS A 153 -15.19 13.22 8.41
N PRO A 154 -14.53 13.58 7.30
CA PRO A 154 -13.07 13.44 7.17
C PRO A 154 -12.30 14.34 8.13
N ILE A 155 -12.88 15.45 8.59
CA ILE A 155 -12.23 16.38 9.52
C ILE A 155 -12.07 15.76 10.91
N LEU A 156 -13.09 15.03 11.40
CA LEU A 156 -12.99 14.32 12.68
C LEU A 156 -11.89 13.24 12.65
N GLU A 157 -11.66 12.59 11.52
CA GLU A 157 -10.55 11.63 11.37
C GLU A 157 -9.19 12.34 11.42
N GLN A 158 -9.08 13.54 10.84
CA GLN A 158 -7.86 14.33 10.85
C GLN A 158 -7.53 14.85 12.25
N GLU A 159 -8.55 15.35 12.97
CA GLU A 159 -8.44 15.80 14.35
C GLU A 159 -7.98 14.65 15.25
N ALA A 160 -8.64 13.49 15.19
CA ALA A 160 -8.22 12.31 15.94
C ALA A 160 -6.77 11.89 15.60
N CYS A 161 -6.39 11.89 14.32
CA CYS A 161 -5.01 11.62 13.93
C CYS A 161 -4.01 12.63 14.51
N ASN A 162 -4.39 13.90 14.67
CA ASN A 162 -3.52 14.90 15.29
C ASN A 162 -3.41 14.66 16.80
N ASP A 163 -4.52 14.37 17.49
CA ASP A 163 -4.52 14.11 18.93
C ASP A 163 -3.64 12.89 19.30
N PHE A 164 -3.74 11.80 18.53
CA PHE A 164 -2.86 10.63 18.71
C PHE A 164 -1.40 10.93 18.39
N ASP A 165 -1.13 11.72 17.36
CA ASP A 165 0.24 12.07 17.00
C ASP A 165 0.89 12.99 18.03
N ASP A 166 0.16 13.97 18.54
CA ASP A 166 0.63 14.91 19.56
C ASP A 166 0.86 14.20 20.90
N SER A 167 -0.07 13.34 21.32
CA SER A 167 0.05 12.55 22.57
C SER A 167 1.12 11.46 22.52
N SER A 168 1.49 10.98 21.32
CA SER A 168 2.54 9.97 21.13
C SER A 168 3.87 10.54 20.64
N ASN A 169 4.02 11.88 20.64
CA ASN A 169 5.22 12.58 20.17
C ASN A 169 5.67 12.13 18.76
N GLY A 170 4.72 11.98 17.84
CA GLY A 170 4.95 11.57 16.46
C GLY A 170 4.93 10.06 16.19
N ALA A 171 4.90 9.23 17.24
CA ALA A 171 5.00 7.78 17.06
C ALA A 171 3.78 7.19 16.35
N PHE A 172 2.58 7.71 16.59
CA PHE A 172 1.37 7.29 15.87
C PHE A 172 1.55 7.38 14.35
N ARG A 173 2.02 8.52 13.81
CA ARG A 173 2.27 8.65 12.37
C ARG A 173 3.39 7.76 11.86
N ASP A 174 4.44 7.60 12.65
CA ASP A 174 5.53 6.69 12.28
C ASP A 174 5.01 5.24 12.17
N PHE A 175 4.15 4.78 13.08
CA PHE A 175 3.59 3.43 13.07
C PHE A 175 2.54 3.20 11.98
N THR A 176 1.68 4.18 11.72
CA THR A 176 0.76 4.13 10.56
C THR A 176 1.52 4.07 9.23
N GLY A 177 2.66 4.77 9.13
CA GLY A 177 3.58 4.70 7.99
C GLY A 177 4.32 3.35 7.90
N ILE A 178 4.80 2.82 9.03
CA ILE A 178 5.44 1.49 9.12
C ILE A 178 4.50 0.40 8.62
N LEU A 179 3.22 0.39 9.04
CA LEU A 179 2.26 -0.62 8.57
C LEU A 179 1.93 -0.47 7.08
N ARG A 180 1.90 0.76 6.54
CA ARG A 180 1.76 0.97 5.09
C ARG A 180 2.96 0.46 4.31
N ALA A 181 4.18 0.69 4.80
CA ALA A 181 5.39 0.14 4.19
C ALA A 181 5.40 -1.40 4.26
N TRP A 182 4.95 -1.97 5.37
CA TRP A 182 4.78 -3.41 5.54
C TRP A 182 3.79 -4.02 4.56
N LYS A 183 2.56 -3.48 4.43
CA LYS A 183 1.58 -4.00 3.45
C LYS A 183 2.12 -3.92 2.02
N ASN A 184 2.82 -2.83 1.69
CA ASN A 184 3.36 -2.60 0.36
C ASN A 184 4.52 -3.56 0.05
N ASN A 185 5.37 -3.84 1.05
CA ASN A 185 6.47 -4.77 0.90
C ASN A 185 5.99 -6.23 0.82
N VAL A 186 5.05 -6.65 1.68
CA VAL A 186 4.57 -8.03 1.73
C VAL A 186 3.60 -8.35 0.60
N GLY A 187 2.78 -7.38 0.18
CA GLY A 187 1.83 -7.53 -0.92
C GLY A 187 0.47 -8.09 -0.48
N PHE A 188 -0.32 -7.29 0.23
CA PHE A 188 -1.72 -7.62 0.53
C PHE A 188 -2.53 -6.33 0.71
N SER A 189 -3.83 -6.40 0.43
CA SER A 189 -4.74 -5.27 0.65
C SER A 189 -4.93 -5.04 2.14
N PHE A 190 -4.71 -3.80 2.59
CA PHE A 190 -4.99 -3.35 3.94
C PHE A 190 -5.30 -1.85 3.91
N SER A 191 -6.57 -1.49 4.17
CA SER A 191 -7.07 -0.12 3.98
C SER A 191 -6.32 0.88 4.86
N GLY A 192 -5.94 2.04 4.32
CA GLY A 192 -5.22 3.06 5.06
C GLY A 192 -5.98 3.59 6.28
N LEU A 193 -7.29 3.82 6.17
CA LEU A 193 -8.10 4.25 7.32
C LEU A 193 -8.23 3.15 8.38
N LEU A 194 -8.27 1.87 7.97
CA LEU A 194 -8.27 0.76 8.91
C LEU A 194 -6.92 0.64 9.64
N ILE A 195 -5.81 0.86 8.93
CA ILE A 195 -4.48 0.97 9.55
C ILE A 195 -4.46 2.10 10.58
N ASP A 196 -4.95 3.29 10.22
CA ASP A 196 -4.97 4.44 11.12
C ASP A 196 -5.80 4.14 12.38
N THR A 197 -6.94 3.46 12.21
CA THR A 197 -7.84 3.05 13.30
C THR A 197 -7.21 2.02 14.23
N LEU A 198 -6.67 0.92 13.69
CA LEU A 198 -6.06 -0.14 14.50
C LEU A 198 -4.79 0.33 15.21
N VAL A 199 -4.04 1.28 14.63
CA VAL A 199 -2.91 1.89 15.32
C VAL A 199 -3.42 2.79 16.45
N ALA A 200 -4.47 3.59 16.24
CA ALA A 200 -5.07 4.39 17.30
C ALA A 200 -5.53 3.51 18.48
N GLU A 201 -6.31 2.46 18.21
CA GLU A 201 -6.74 1.47 19.22
C GLU A 201 -5.55 0.87 19.98
N PHE A 202 -4.48 0.50 19.27
CA PHE A 202 -3.25 0.02 19.92
C PHE A 202 -2.62 1.06 20.86
N PHE A 203 -2.60 2.34 20.49
CA PHE A 203 -2.06 3.39 21.35
C PHE A 203 -2.98 3.69 22.54
N GLU A 204 -4.31 3.65 22.37
CA GLU A 204 -5.28 3.79 23.47
C GLU A 204 -5.11 2.69 24.53
N ASP A 205 -4.83 1.45 24.09
CA ASP A 205 -4.67 0.31 24.98
C ASP A 205 -3.26 0.23 25.62
N ASN A 206 -2.31 1.08 25.22
CA ASN A 206 -0.91 0.98 25.61
C ASN A 206 -0.27 2.32 26.02
N ASP A 207 -0.72 2.87 27.15
CA ASP A 207 -0.15 4.10 27.77
C ASP A 207 1.36 4.05 28.02
N SER A 208 1.97 2.86 28.03
CA SER A 208 3.42 2.69 28.24
C SER A 208 4.28 3.36 27.16
N PHE A 209 3.68 3.81 26.06
CA PHE A 209 4.36 4.44 24.92
C PHE A 209 4.13 5.95 24.79
N GLU A 210 3.48 6.62 25.75
CA GLU A 210 3.22 8.08 25.71
C GLU A 210 4.51 8.90 25.49
N ASN A 211 5.65 8.42 26.02
CA ASN A 211 6.96 9.05 25.87
C ASN A 211 7.93 8.23 25.02
N ALA A 212 7.40 7.40 24.12
CA ALA A 212 8.21 6.52 23.29
C ALA A 212 9.20 7.29 22.42
N THR A 213 10.38 6.69 22.26
CA THR A 213 11.43 7.17 21.37
C THR A 213 11.76 6.09 20.36
N TYR A 214 12.62 6.40 19.38
CA TYR A 214 13.10 5.38 18.43
C TYR A 214 13.83 4.20 19.09
N TYR A 215 14.21 4.27 20.38
CA TYR A 215 14.75 3.11 21.11
C TYR A 215 13.69 2.04 21.38
N ASP A 216 12.42 2.45 21.49
CA ASP A 216 11.29 1.60 21.87
C ASP A 216 10.62 0.98 20.64
N TYR A 217 10.92 1.49 19.43
CA TYR A 217 10.22 1.13 18.19
C TYR A 217 10.28 -0.36 17.84
N ARG A 218 11.37 -1.06 18.16
CA ARG A 218 11.42 -2.52 17.95
C ARG A 218 10.39 -3.25 18.82
N GLU A 219 10.30 -2.87 20.09
CA GLU A 219 9.39 -3.48 21.05
C GLU A 219 7.94 -3.10 20.74
N MET A 220 7.69 -1.82 20.45
CA MET A 220 6.39 -1.35 19.99
C MET A 220 5.93 -2.06 18.71
N LEU A 221 6.81 -2.25 17.72
CA LEU A 221 6.46 -2.98 16.50
C LEU A 221 6.14 -4.44 16.78
N LEU A 222 6.87 -5.09 17.70
CA LEU A 222 6.56 -6.44 18.14
C LEU A 222 5.19 -6.51 18.82
N ASN A 223 4.89 -5.57 19.71
CA ASN A 223 3.62 -5.51 20.43
C ASN A 223 2.45 -5.17 19.49
N LEU A 224 2.64 -4.28 18.52
CA LEU A 224 1.65 -3.98 17.50
C LEU A 224 1.35 -5.21 16.63
N PHE A 225 2.36 -5.96 16.19
CA PHE A 225 2.09 -7.22 15.49
C PHE A 225 1.45 -8.27 16.41
N SER A 226 1.72 -8.22 17.72
CA SER A 226 1.04 -9.07 18.70
C SER A 226 -0.43 -8.69 18.88
N PHE A 227 -0.76 -7.41 18.82
CA PHE A 227 -2.13 -6.92 18.83
C PHE A 227 -2.87 -7.36 17.55
N LEU A 228 -2.32 -7.00 16.38
CA LEU A 228 -2.92 -7.30 15.07
C LEU A 228 -3.13 -8.80 14.78
N LYS A 229 -2.30 -9.69 15.35
CA LYS A 229 -2.43 -11.14 15.12
C LYS A 229 -3.55 -11.80 15.94
N GLU A 230 -4.07 -11.11 16.97
CA GLU A 230 -5.18 -11.58 17.81
C GLU A 230 -6.55 -11.05 17.36
N GLU A 231 -6.57 -10.13 16.39
CA GLU A 231 -7.81 -9.64 15.76
C GLU A 231 -8.62 -10.78 15.11
N ASP A 232 -9.96 -10.66 15.13
CA ASP A 232 -10.82 -11.63 14.46
C ASP A 232 -10.76 -11.47 12.94
N SER A 233 -10.12 -12.44 12.28
CA SER A 233 -10.03 -12.51 10.82
C SER A 233 -11.39 -12.56 10.08
N ASN A 234 -12.50 -12.83 10.78
CA ASN A 234 -13.85 -12.82 10.22
C ASN A 234 -14.61 -11.51 10.47
N GLN A 235 -14.02 -10.58 11.24
CA GLN A 235 -14.64 -9.28 11.48
C GLN A 235 -14.81 -8.52 10.16
N SER A 236 -16.01 -7.99 9.95
CA SER A 236 -16.40 -7.39 8.66
C SER A 236 -16.20 -5.87 8.62
N TYR A 237 -16.19 -5.21 9.78
CA TYR A 237 -15.98 -3.77 9.88
C TYR A 237 -15.41 -3.35 11.25
N TRP A 238 -14.83 -2.15 11.30
CA TRP A 238 -14.39 -1.42 12.49
C TRP A 238 -15.02 -0.01 12.48
N PHE A 239 -14.93 0.71 13.59
CA PHE A 239 -15.33 2.11 13.68
C PHE A 239 -14.11 2.99 13.50
N ALA A 240 -14.09 3.79 12.44
CA ALA A 240 -12.95 4.64 12.12
C ALA A 240 -12.69 5.68 13.23
N LEU A 241 -11.40 5.89 13.54
CA LEU A 241 -10.97 6.88 14.52
C LEU A 241 -11.56 8.27 14.24
N GLY A 242 -12.08 8.93 15.28
CA GLY A 242 -12.71 10.25 15.21
C GLY A 242 -14.10 10.26 14.57
N SER A 243 -14.26 9.77 13.34
CA SER A 243 -15.52 9.83 12.60
C SER A 243 -16.57 8.79 13.04
N ASN A 244 -16.12 7.69 13.65
CA ASN A 244 -16.93 6.50 13.97
C ASN A 244 -17.70 5.94 12.77
N GLN A 245 -17.22 6.19 11.55
CA GLN A 245 -17.79 5.61 10.34
C GLN A 245 -17.34 4.15 10.21
N HIS A 246 -18.17 3.29 9.61
CA HIS A 246 -17.77 1.91 9.34
C HIS A 246 -16.63 1.87 8.32
N VAL A 247 -15.52 1.23 8.67
CA VAL A 247 -14.44 0.87 7.76
C VAL A 247 -14.38 -0.64 7.60
N SER A 248 -14.33 -1.13 6.37
CA SER A 248 -14.29 -2.57 6.06
C SER A 248 -12.89 -3.03 5.66
N ASP A 249 -12.56 -4.28 5.97
CA ASP A 249 -11.31 -4.91 5.51
C ASP A 249 -11.49 -5.57 4.13
N LYS A 250 -11.03 -4.89 3.09
CA LYS A 250 -10.94 -5.46 1.72
C LYS A 250 -9.91 -6.62 1.63
N GLY A 251 -9.02 -6.73 2.61
CA GLY A 251 -8.01 -7.79 2.73
C GLY A 251 -8.55 -9.14 3.20
N LYS A 252 -9.81 -9.22 3.65
CA LYS A 252 -10.47 -10.46 4.14
C LYS A 252 -9.66 -11.17 5.24
N GLY A 253 -9.18 -10.42 6.22
CA GLY A 253 -8.42 -10.93 7.36
C GLY A 253 -6.97 -11.32 7.04
N LYS A 254 -6.47 -11.11 5.81
CA LYS A 254 -5.08 -11.43 5.45
C LYS A 254 -4.06 -10.73 6.36
N PHE A 255 -4.36 -9.52 6.85
CA PHE A 255 -3.46 -8.79 7.74
C PHE A 255 -3.18 -9.55 9.06
N VAL A 256 -4.14 -10.29 9.60
CA VAL A 256 -4.00 -11.08 10.84
C VAL A 256 -2.96 -12.18 10.64
N GLU A 257 -3.07 -12.96 9.55
CA GLU A 257 -2.09 -14.02 9.22
C GLU A 257 -0.71 -13.42 8.96
N LYS A 258 -0.64 -12.30 8.23
CA LYS A 258 0.63 -11.63 7.96
C LYS A 258 1.25 -11.05 9.23
N ALA A 259 0.45 -10.51 10.14
CA ALA A 259 0.92 -9.98 11.42
C ALA A 259 1.53 -11.10 12.27
N LYS A 260 0.88 -12.27 12.32
CA LYS A 260 1.44 -13.46 12.97
C LYS A 260 2.81 -13.84 12.36
N GLN A 261 2.93 -13.88 11.03
CA GLN A 261 4.19 -14.19 10.38
C GLN A 261 5.29 -13.15 10.66
N ALA A 262 4.94 -11.87 10.77
CA ALA A 262 5.88 -10.80 11.11
C ALA A 262 6.31 -10.88 12.58
N TYR A 263 5.37 -11.14 13.49
CA TYR A 263 5.61 -11.38 14.91
C TYR A 263 6.58 -12.54 15.11
N ASP A 264 6.28 -13.72 14.56
CA ASP A 264 7.10 -14.94 14.70
C ASP A 264 8.55 -14.67 14.24
N LYS A 265 8.73 -13.97 13.11
CA LYS A 265 10.06 -13.58 12.60
C LYS A 265 10.81 -12.60 13.53
N LEU A 266 10.12 -11.63 14.13
CA LEU A 266 10.75 -10.66 15.02
C LEU A 266 11.14 -11.25 16.38
N VAL A 267 10.36 -12.22 16.88
CA VAL A 267 10.69 -12.98 18.09
C VAL A 267 11.95 -13.82 17.87
N GLU A 268 12.07 -14.48 16.72
CA GLU A 268 13.24 -15.30 16.37
C GLU A 268 14.50 -14.46 16.03
N ALA A 269 14.34 -13.16 15.77
CA ALA A 269 15.43 -12.28 15.40
C ALA A 269 16.36 -11.96 16.58
N ASN A 270 17.66 -11.95 16.31
CA ASN A 270 18.70 -11.52 17.23
C ASN A 270 19.45 -10.30 16.67
N ASP A 271 20.33 -9.72 17.49
CA ASP A 271 21.03 -8.49 17.14
C ASP A 271 21.86 -8.57 15.84
N ASN A 272 22.27 -9.77 15.40
CA ASN A 272 23.08 -9.93 14.18
C ASN A 272 22.24 -10.00 12.90
N ASN A 273 20.95 -10.34 12.98
CA ASN A 273 20.08 -10.51 11.80
C ASN A 273 18.84 -9.59 11.82
N ILE A 274 18.64 -8.80 12.87
CA ILE A 274 17.43 -7.97 13.03
C ILE A 274 17.17 -7.02 11.85
N ASN A 275 18.20 -6.39 11.27
CA ASN A 275 18.02 -5.53 10.08
C ASN A 275 17.61 -6.33 8.84
N GLU A 276 18.08 -7.57 8.68
CA GLU A 276 17.66 -8.44 7.57
C GLU A 276 16.19 -8.83 7.74
N VAL A 277 15.78 -9.20 8.96
CA VAL A 277 14.39 -9.49 9.30
C VAL A 277 13.49 -8.29 9.07
N LEU A 278 13.88 -7.11 9.57
CA LEU A 278 13.13 -5.87 9.38
C LEU A 278 13.05 -5.46 7.91
N ARG A 279 14.11 -5.64 7.11
CA ARG A 279 14.03 -5.44 5.65
C ARG A 279 13.09 -6.45 4.98
N GLY A 280 13.02 -7.67 5.48
CA GLY A 280 12.07 -8.68 5.01
C GLY A 280 10.61 -8.32 5.30
N ILE A 281 10.35 -7.60 6.39
CA ILE A 281 9.02 -7.16 6.84
C ILE A 281 8.66 -5.80 6.22
N LEU A 282 9.49 -4.78 6.43
CA LEU A 282 9.26 -3.37 6.12
C LEU A 282 9.76 -2.95 4.73
N GLY A 283 10.55 -3.80 4.07
CA GLY A 283 11.09 -3.54 2.74
C GLY A 283 12.48 -2.92 2.73
N TYR A 284 12.99 -2.68 1.52
CA TYR A 284 14.40 -2.33 1.29
C TYR A 284 14.79 -0.90 1.68
N ASP A 285 13.80 -0.06 1.98
CA ASP A 285 14.02 1.26 2.54
C ASP A 285 14.52 1.21 3.97
N PHE A 286 14.27 0.12 4.71
CA PHE A 286 14.87 -0.08 6.02
C PHE A 286 16.39 -0.31 5.89
N PRO A 287 17.24 0.36 6.69
CA PRO A 287 18.69 0.28 6.55
C PRO A 287 19.27 -1.14 6.62
N LYS A 288 20.23 -1.43 5.73
CA LYS A 288 21.09 -2.62 5.83
C LYS A 288 22.07 -2.45 6.98
N PHE A 289 22.39 -3.54 7.66
CA PHE A 289 23.43 -3.54 8.68
C PHE A 289 24.79 -3.13 8.07
N GLU A 290 25.53 -2.25 8.75
CA GLU A 290 26.76 -1.63 8.20
C GLU A 290 27.83 -2.64 7.76
N LYS A 291 27.97 -3.78 8.44
CA LYS A 291 28.96 -4.81 8.07
C LYS A 291 28.69 -5.44 6.70
N ASP A 292 27.43 -5.51 6.27
CA ASP A 292 27.07 -6.07 4.96
C ASP A 292 27.41 -5.12 3.80
N GLN A 293 27.53 -3.81 4.06
CA GLN A 293 27.91 -2.83 3.04
C GLN A 293 29.36 -3.01 2.58
N GLN A 294 30.27 -3.40 3.49
CA GLN A 294 31.69 -3.60 3.17
C GLN A 294 31.95 -4.90 2.38
N ILE A 295 31.17 -5.95 2.62
CA ILE A 295 31.30 -7.26 1.94
C ILE A 295 30.84 -7.19 0.47
N TYR A 296 29.84 -6.35 0.17
CA TYR A 296 29.31 -6.18 -1.19
C TYR A 296 30.35 -5.70 -2.20
N ASN A 297 31.36 -4.93 -1.75
CA ASN A 297 32.39 -4.35 -2.61
C ASN A 297 33.46 -5.36 -3.10
N TYR A 298 33.44 -6.62 -2.64
CA TYR A 298 34.45 -7.64 -2.97
C TYR A 298 33.92 -8.83 -3.80
N LYS A 299 32.66 -8.80 -4.26
CA LYS A 299 32.03 -9.94 -4.95
C LYS A 299 32.39 -9.99 -6.45
N LYS A 300 32.77 -11.18 -6.94
CA LYS A 300 33.20 -11.47 -8.34
C LYS A 300 32.07 -11.94 -9.28
N PHE A 301 30.81 -11.59 -9.00
CA PHE A 301 29.67 -12.02 -9.82
C PHE A 301 28.78 -10.83 -10.17
N ARG A 302 28.05 -10.93 -11.28
CA ARG A 302 27.10 -9.90 -11.71
C ARG A 302 25.82 -10.00 -10.88
N ASN A 303 25.42 -8.90 -10.24
CA ASN A 303 24.13 -8.79 -9.56
C ASN A 303 23.18 -7.96 -10.43
N THR A 304 22.14 -8.60 -10.95
CA THR A 304 21.15 -7.99 -11.85
C THR A 304 19.81 -7.72 -11.17
N GLU A 305 19.78 -7.72 -9.84
CA GLU A 305 18.55 -7.47 -9.10
C GLU A 305 18.00 -6.07 -9.36
N GLU A 306 16.74 -6.00 -9.75
CA GLU A 306 15.93 -4.79 -9.83
C GLU A 306 14.84 -4.82 -8.75
N PHE A 307 14.36 -3.64 -8.34
CA PHE A 307 13.28 -3.53 -7.38
C PHE A 307 12.09 -2.76 -7.97
N ILE A 308 10.87 -3.18 -7.64
CA ILE A 308 9.65 -2.64 -8.26
C ILE A 308 9.47 -1.15 -7.96
N MET A 309 9.87 -0.71 -6.75
CA MET A 309 9.82 0.69 -6.34
C MET A 309 10.77 1.61 -7.12
N ASP A 310 11.79 1.05 -7.79
CA ASP A 310 12.69 1.82 -8.66
C ASP A 310 12.09 2.01 -10.06
N LYS A 311 11.03 1.25 -10.41
CA LYS A 311 10.33 1.34 -11.69
C LYS A 311 8.98 2.05 -11.58
N PHE A 312 8.26 1.86 -10.48
CA PHE A 312 6.91 2.39 -10.27
C PHE A 312 6.71 2.82 -8.81
N PRO A 313 5.88 3.83 -8.52
CA PRO A 313 5.27 4.00 -7.21
C PRO A 313 4.59 2.70 -6.76
N VAL A 314 4.58 2.43 -5.45
CA VAL A 314 3.99 1.21 -4.89
C VAL A 314 2.94 1.59 -3.86
N ASP A 315 1.70 1.25 -4.15
CA ASP A 315 0.61 1.34 -3.20
C ASP A 315 -0.32 0.13 -3.35
N ILE A 316 -0.11 -0.88 -2.49
CA ILE A 316 -0.83 -2.14 -2.59
C ILE A 316 -2.24 -1.98 -2.01
N ILE A 317 -3.22 -1.97 -2.91
CA ILE A 317 -4.66 -1.82 -2.59
C ILE A 317 -5.48 -3.04 -3.03
N TYR A 318 -4.87 -3.96 -3.79
CA TYR A 318 -5.50 -5.19 -4.26
C TYR A 318 -4.74 -6.43 -3.80
N ASN A 319 -5.47 -7.54 -3.71
CA ASN A 319 -4.94 -8.86 -3.44
C ASN A 319 -4.49 -9.53 -4.75
N LEU A 320 -3.35 -10.20 -4.68
CA LEU A 320 -2.82 -11.03 -5.76
C LEU A 320 -2.33 -12.34 -5.15
N ASP A 321 -2.76 -13.46 -5.72
CA ASP A 321 -2.29 -14.78 -5.34
C ASP A 321 -1.68 -15.45 -6.58
N ILE A 322 -0.48 -16.02 -6.40
CA ILE A 322 0.26 -16.75 -7.44
C ILE A 322 0.63 -18.14 -6.94
N ASP A 323 0.78 -19.08 -7.87
CA ASP A 323 1.36 -20.39 -7.61
C ASP A 323 2.18 -20.84 -8.82
N CYS A 324 2.74 -22.04 -8.76
CA CYS A 324 3.51 -22.65 -9.83
C CYS A 324 3.05 -24.07 -10.07
N GLU A 325 2.71 -24.39 -11.31
CA GLU A 325 2.56 -25.78 -11.74
C GLU A 325 3.96 -26.39 -11.95
N VAL A 326 4.24 -27.48 -11.23
CA VAL A 326 5.52 -28.20 -11.30
C VAL A 326 5.32 -29.46 -12.16
N LYS A 327 6.10 -29.54 -13.24
CA LYS A 327 6.02 -30.62 -14.23
C LYS A 327 7.30 -31.45 -14.25
N GLN A 328 7.14 -32.77 -14.43
CA GLN A 328 8.20 -33.73 -14.70
C GLN A 328 7.65 -34.81 -15.62
N ASP A 329 8.44 -35.24 -16.59
CA ASP A 329 8.06 -36.29 -17.53
C ASP A 329 7.68 -37.59 -16.81
N GLY A 330 6.52 -38.14 -17.17
CA GLY A 330 5.98 -39.36 -16.57
C GLY A 330 5.25 -39.16 -15.23
N TRP A 331 5.13 -37.94 -14.71
CA TRP A 331 4.43 -37.64 -13.46
C TRP A 331 3.28 -36.65 -13.67
N ARG A 332 2.22 -36.78 -12.87
CA ARG A 332 1.12 -35.81 -12.87
C ARG A 332 1.62 -34.46 -12.31
N PRO A 333 1.33 -33.32 -12.97
CA PRO A 333 1.66 -32.01 -12.44
C PRO A 333 1.06 -31.77 -11.05
N ASN A 334 1.77 -31.02 -10.21
CA ASN A 334 1.28 -30.60 -8.89
C ASN A 334 1.65 -29.14 -8.64
N LEU A 335 0.98 -28.50 -7.69
CA LEU A 335 1.26 -27.12 -7.32
C LEU A 335 2.49 -27.05 -6.40
N LEU A 336 3.32 -26.05 -6.61
CA LEU A 336 4.50 -25.80 -5.78
C LEU A 336 4.10 -25.56 -4.32
N SER A 337 3.02 -24.81 -4.07
CA SER A 337 2.49 -24.61 -2.72
C SER A 337 2.20 -25.94 -1.98
N LYS A 338 1.61 -26.92 -2.68
CA LYS A 338 1.33 -28.25 -2.14
C LYS A 338 2.61 -29.03 -1.87
N ILE A 339 3.57 -28.99 -2.80
CA ILE A 339 4.88 -29.65 -2.64
C ILE A 339 5.61 -29.07 -1.42
N ILE A 340 5.67 -27.74 -1.28
CA ILE A 340 6.33 -27.10 -0.14
C ILE A 340 5.64 -27.46 1.17
N LYS A 341 4.30 -27.50 1.20
CA LYS A 341 3.55 -27.89 2.41
C LYS A 341 3.83 -29.33 2.85
N THR A 342 4.03 -30.25 1.90
CA THR A 342 4.26 -31.68 2.21
C THR A 342 5.74 -32.01 2.42
N ASP A 343 6.61 -31.55 1.52
CA ASP A 343 8.02 -31.95 1.46
C ASP A 343 8.97 -30.88 2.02
N GLY A 344 8.52 -29.63 2.14
CA GLY A 344 9.34 -28.49 2.56
C GLY A 344 10.30 -27.94 1.51
N PHE A 345 10.45 -28.60 0.35
CA PHE A 345 11.34 -28.17 -0.72
C PHE A 345 10.94 -28.71 -2.10
N LEU A 346 11.41 -28.03 -3.15
CA LEU A 346 11.34 -28.46 -4.54
C LEU A 346 12.63 -29.21 -4.93
N LYS A 347 12.50 -30.33 -5.63
CA LYS A 347 13.66 -31.03 -6.20
C LYS A 347 14.17 -30.32 -7.46
N ILE A 348 15.46 -30.46 -7.75
CA ILE A 348 16.03 -30.05 -9.04
C ILE A 348 15.38 -30.79 -10.22
N ASP A 349 15.61 -30.26 -11.42
CA ASP A 349 15.21 -30.84 -12.70
C ASP A 349 13.68 -30.97 -12.84
N LYS A 350 13.01 -29.82 -12.70
CA LYS A 350 11.56 -29.65 -12.89
C LYS A 350 11.32 -28.48 -13.82
N ASN A 351 10.26 -28.59 -14.61
CA ASN A 351 9.73 -27.49 -15.39
C ASN A 351 8.71 -26.74 -14.52
N LEU A 352 8.85 -25.43 -14.44
CA LEU A 352 8.05 -24.56 -13.58
C LEU A 352 7.23 -23.60 -14.44
N GLU A 353 5.93 -23.58 -14.22
CA GLU A 353 5.02 -22.61 -14.85
C GLU A 353 4.30 -21.82 -13.75
N PHE A 354 4.83 -20.63 -13.46
CA PHE A 354 4.23 -19.70 -12.52
C PHE A 354 2.99 -19.07 -13.15
N MET A 355 1.94 -18.86 -12.35
CA MET A 355 0.67 -18.34 -12.83
C MET A 355 -0.04 -17.52 -11.75
N ILE A 356 -0.80 -16.53 -12.21
CA ILE A 356 -1.76 -15.82 -11.35
C ILE A 356 -2.95 -16.75 -11.09
N MET A 357 -3.20 -17.02 -9.81
CA MET A 357 -4.33 -17.86 -9.36
C MET A 357 -5.59 -17.02 -9.20
N SER A 358 -5.46 -15.84 -8.61
CA SER A 358 -6.57 -14.91 -8.40
C SER A 358 -6.08 -13.50 -8.13
N THR A 359 -6.91 -12.51 -8.48
CA THR A 359 -6.78 -11.12 -8.04
C THR A 359 -8.14 -10.45 -8.02
N ASP A 360 -8.33 -9.49 -7.12
CA ASP A 360 -9.48 -8.58 -7.08
C ASP A 360 -9.19 -7.23 -7.76
N CYS A 361 -8.01 -7.06 -8.37
CA CYS A 361 -7.68 -5.89 -9.18
C CYS A 361 -8.51 -5.88 -10.47
N PRO A 362 -9.31 -4.83 -10.75
CA PRO A 362 -10.06 -4.74 -11.99
C PRO A 362 -9.16 -4.32 -13.14
N GLN A 363 -9.30 -4.99 -14.28
CA GLN A 363 -8.64 -4.64 -15.54
C GLN A 363 -9.05 -3.22 -16.01
N PRO A 364 -8.22 -2.51 -16.80
CA PRO A 364 -6.92 -2.95 -17.31
C PRO A 364 -5.77 -2.80 -16.29
N TYR A 365 -4.79 -3.70 -16.36
CA TYR A 365 -3.49 -3.57 -15.69
C TYR A 365 -2.38 -4.32 -16.47
N ASP A 366 -1.14 -3.88 -16.29
CA ASP A 366 0.06 -4.56 -16.79
C ASP A 366 0.57 -5.59 -15.76
N ILE A 367 1.19 -6.68 -16.25
CA ILE A 367 1.77 -7.74 -15.42
C ILE A 367 3.29 -7.74 -15.55
N TYR A 368 3.99 -7.80 -14.42
CA TYR A 368 5.44 -7.93 -14.36
C TYR A 368 5.84 -9.13 -13.50
N TRP A 369 6.89 -9.83 -13.91
CA TRP A 369 7.46 -10.97 -13.19
C TRP A 369 8.91 -10.70 -12.80
N LYS A 370 9.29 -11.21 -11.63
CA LYS A 370 10.68 -11.27 -11.16
C LYS A 370 11.00 -12.66 -10.67
N VAL A 371 12.10 -13.22 -11.16
CA VAL A 371 12.65 -14.48 -10.66
C VAL A 371 14.01 -14.16 -10.06
N ARG A 372 14.14 -14.42 -8.77
CA ARG A 372 15.38 -14.17 -8.03
C ARG A 372 16.09 -15.46 -7.71
N ASN A 373 17.31 -15.56 -8.21
CA ASN A 373 18.26 -16.61 -7.86
C ASN A 373 19.29 -16.05 -6.89
N VAL A 374 19.45 -16.66 -5.72
CA VAL A 374 20.47 -16.29 -4.74
C VAL A 374 21.11 -17.51 -4.06
N GLY A 375 22.20 -17.26 -3.33
CA GLY A 375 22.96 -18.27 -2.61
C GLY A 375 24.21 -18.72 -3.36
N ARG A 376 25.08 -19.46 -2.64
CA ARG A 376 26.41 -19.87 -3.09
C ARG A 376 26.44 -20.51 -4.49
N GLU A 377 25.43 -21.31 -4.80
CA GLU A 377 25.33 -22.01 -6.09
C GLU A 377 25.03 -21.08 -7.26
N ALA A 378 24.28 -20.00 -7.05
CA ALA A 378 24.06 -18.95 -8.05
C ALA A 378 25.34 -18.11 -8.22
N GLU A 379 26.05 -17.81 -7.13
CA GLU A 379 27.32 -17.06 -7.17
C GLU A 379 28.40 -17.82 -7.95
N ILE A 380 28.54 -19.14 -7.73
CA ILE A 380 29.49 -20.00 -8.46
C ILE A 380 29.18 -20.05 -9.97
N ARG A 381 27.90 -20.01 -10.34
CA ARG A 381 27.44 -20.09 -11.73
C ARG A 381 27.42 -18.74 -12.47
N ASP A 382 27.71 -17.62 -11.79
CA ASP A 382 27.42 -16.26 -12.28
C ASP A 382 25.95 -16.10 -12.76
N ASP A 383 25.01 -16.73 -12.03
CA ASP A 383 23.57 -16.75 -12.34
C ASP A 383 22.74 -16.16 -11.18
N ILE A 384 23.25 -15.07 -10.59
CA ILE A 384 22.44 -14.23 -9.69
C ILE A 384 21.49 -13.42 -10.56
N ARG A 385 20.19 -13.66 -10.39
CA ARG A 385 19.10 -13.02 -11.14
C ARG A 385 18.23 -12.16 -10.23
N GLY A 386 17.50 -11.23 -10.84
CA GLY A 386 16.46 -10.49 -10.15
C GLY A 386 15.84 -9.36 -10.97
N GLN A 387 15.99 -9.40 -12.30
CA GLN A 387 15.37 -8.46 -13.22
C GLN A 387 13.85 -8.57 -13.15
N ILE A 388 13.18 -7.44 -13.38
CA ILE A 388 11.72 -7.33 -13.48
C ILE A 388 11.37 -7.16 -14.95
N VAL A 389 10.61 -8.12 -15.49
CA VAL A 389 10.24 -8.15 -16.90
C VAL A 389 8.73 -8.04 -17.07
N LYS A 390 8.27 -7.27 -18.06
CA LYS A 390 6.86 -7.22 -18.44
C LYS A 390 6.47 -8.58 -19.04
N GLY A 391 5.35 -9.13 -18.59
CA GLY A 391 4.92 -10.47 -18.95
C GLY A 391 3.41 -10.57 -19.15
N GLN A 392 2.91 -11.80 -19.04
CA GLN A 392 1.49 -12.16 -19.16
C GLN A 392 1.03 -12.82 -17.85
N THR A 393 -0.12 -13.49 -17.86
CA THR A 393 -0.67 -14.18 -16.69
C THR A 393 0.15 -15.40 -16.23
N SER A 394 1.13 -15.85 -17.02
CA SER A 394 2.08 -16.91 -16.65
C SER A 394 3.52 -16.61 -17.04
N HIS A 395 4.46 -17.29 -16.37
CA HIS A 395 5.91 -17.18 -16.59
C HIS A 395 6.59 -18.54 -16.40
N ARG A 396 7.51 -18.91 -17.28
CA ARG A 396 8.17 -20.24 -17.27
C ARG A 396 9.61 -20.18 -16.78
N GLU A 397 10.01 -21.17 -15.98
CA GLU A 397 11.35 -21.33 -15.42
C GLU A 397 11.72 -22.82 -15.25
N HIS A 398 12.95 -23.09 -14.82
CA HIS A 398 13.45 -24.43 -14.52
C HIS A 398 14.16 -24.50 -13.17
N SER A 399 14.00 -25.60 -12.43
CA SER A 399 14.70 -25.81 -11.15
C SER A 399 16.12 -26.37 -11.33
N LEU A 400 17.02 -25.55 -11.87
CA LEU A 400 18.36 -26.01 -12.30
C LEU A 400 19.32 -26.33 -11.14
N PHE A 401 19.22 -25.63 -10.01
CA PHE A 401 20.15 -25.83 -8.90
C PHE A 401 19.57 -25.46 -7.53
N LYS A 402 20.12 -26.09 -6.50
CA LYS A 402 19.73 -25.86 -5.10
C LYS A 402 19.98 -24.41 -4.67
N GLY A 403 19.11 -23.88 -3.85
CA GLY A 403 19.26 -22.53 -3.31
C GLY A 403 17.94 -21.94 -2.83
N PRO A 404 18.02 -20.89 -2.01
CA PRO A 404 16.86 -20.07 -1.69
C PRO A 404 16.53 -19.20 -2.91
N HIS A 405 15.52 -19.61 -3.68
CA HIS A 405 15.01 -18.83 -4.80
C HIS A 405 13.60 -18.32 -4.49
N TYR A 406 13.14 -17.32 -5.22
CA TYR A 406 11.73 -16.92 -5.18
C TYR A 406 11.29 -16.28 -6.49
N THR A 407 9.97 -16.28 -6.69
CA THR A 407 9.32 -15.57 -7.79
C THR A 407 8.35 -14.53 -7.23
N GLU A 408 8.33 -13.35 -7.82
CA GLU A 408 7.36 -12.28 -7.54
C GLU A 408 6.57 -11.94 -8.81
N CYS A 409 5.31 -11.58 -8.61
CA CYS A 409 4.42 -11.03 -9.62
C CYS A 409 3.91 -9.67 -9.14
N TYR A 410 3.80 -8.72 -10.06
CA TYR A 410 3.30 -7.37 -9.79
C TYR A 410 2.22 -7.00 -10.80
N LEU A 411 1.15 -6.37 -10.33
CA LEU A 411 0.14 -5.73 -11.19
C LEU A 411 0.35 -4.22 -11.15
N VAL A 412 0.52 -3.62 -12.32
CA VAL A 412 0.70 -2.16 -12.48
C VAL A 412 -0.51 -1.58 -13.17
N LYS A 413 -1.23 -0.69 -12.49
CA LYS A 413 -2.41 0.01 -13.00
C LYS A 413 -2.17 1.51 -12.96
N SER A 414 -2.42 2.19 -14.07
CA SER A 414 -2.19 3.64 -14.21
C SER A 414 -0.78 4.08 -13.76
N GLY A 415 0.24 3.27 -14.04
CA GLY A 415 1.63 3.57 -13.67
C GLY A 415 2.02 3.25 -12.22
N VAL A 416 1.12 2.70 -11.41
CA VAL A 416 1.34 2.37 -9.99
C VAL A 416 1.29 0.85 -9.78
N CYS A 417 2.23 0.30 -9.00
CA CYS A 417 2.17 -1.10 -8.57
C CYS A 417 1.11 -1.25 -7.47
N VAL A 418 -0.05 -1.78 -7.85
CA VAL A 418 -1.26 -1.87 -6.99
C VAL A 418 -1.50 -3.24 -6.36
N ALA A 419 -0.80 -4.27 -6.86
CA ALA A 419 -0.83 -5.61 -6.28
C ALA A 419 0.53 -6.30 -6.43
N LYS A 420 0.89 -7.11 -5.44
CA LYS A 420 2.16 -7.85 -5.40
C LYS A 420 1.94 -9.20 -4.74
N ALA A 421 2.60 -10.23 -5.26
CA ALA A 421 2.65 -11.54 -4.64
C ALA A 421 4.06 -12.12 -4.74
N ARG A 422 4.41 -12.98 -3.78
CA ARG A 422 5.70 -13.69 -3.75
C ARG A 422 5.46 -15.16 -3.39
N ILE A 423 6.14 -16.05 -4.10
CA ILE A 423 6.25 -17.47 -3.74
C ILE A 423 7.72 -17.86 -3.58
N ALA A 424 8.05 -18.47 -2.45
CA ALA A 424 9.38 -19.02 -2.23
C ALA A 424 9.54 -20.32 -3.03
N VAL A 425 10.73 -20.53 -3.59
CA VAL A 425 11.08 -21.71 -4.38
C VAL A 425 12.34 -22.34 -3.77
N PRO A 426 12.23 -22.97 -2.57
CA PRO A 426 13.37 -23.60 -1.91
C PRO A 426 13.78 -24.86 -2.67
N ILE A 427 14.87 -24.79 -3.45
CA ILE A 427 15.34 -25.95 -4.23
C ILE A 427 16.39 -26.73 -3.44
N LYS A 428 16.26 -28.06 -3.37
CA LYS A 428 17.27 -28.98 -2.83
C LYS A 428 17.61 -30.10 -3.83
N ASN A 429 18.80 -30.68 -3.66
CA ASN A 429 19.19 -31.90 -4.36
C ASN A 429 18.36 -33.09 -3.84
N GLN A 430 18.24 -34.15 -4.66
CA GLN A 430 17.71 -35.42 -4.15
C GLN A 430 18.61 -35.91 -3.00
N SER A 431 18.01 -36.30 -1.88
CA SER A 431 18.73 -37.11 -0.89
C SER A 431 19.17 -38.39 -1.60
N THR A 432 20.48 -38.60 -1.74
CA THR A 432 20.99 -39.95 -1.98
C THR A 432 20.59 -40.79 -0.79
N VAL A 433 19.59 -41.65 -0.97
CA VAL A 433 19.37 -42.77 -0.08
C VAL A 433 20.58 -43.68 -0.31
N THR A 434 21.56 -43.59 0.57
CA THR A 434 22.57 -44.65 0.74
C THR A 434 21.96 -45.83 1.46
#